data_AF-A0AAU9JEE9-F1
#
_entry.id   AF-A0AAU9JEE9-F1
#
_cell.length_a   1.000
_cell.length_b   1.000
_cell.length_c   1.000
_cell.angle_alpha   90.00
_cell.angle_beta   90.00
_cell.angle_gamma   90.00
#
_symmetry.space_group_name_H-M   'P 1'
#
loop_
_entity.id
_entity.type
_entity.pdbx_description
1 polymer ?
#
loop_
_entity_poly.entity_id
_entity_poly.type
_entity_poly.pdbx_seq_one_letter_code
_entity_poly.pdbx_strand_id
1 'polypeptide(L)'
;MEDQSEILAKIQARFPRAAEGIQSGKCHHCGANKIVIGCFPPEGCDIRYCEHCLKGQYHEDVVTKLEQLTSWICPYKQGKCSCTACAVKHLRVYYSEKSDDLIQSALDYNAQLLLQLNHNRALMTKQDTDLCMKILYENLKHLSKLADLHKKEERGQT
;
A
#
# COMPACT_ATOMS: atom_id res chain seq x y z
N MET A 1 32.43 11.93 0.03
CA MET A 1 31.01 11.52 0.00
C MET A 1 30.91 10.51 -1.13
N GLU A 2 30.66 9.24 -0.82
CA GLU A 2 30.37 8.25 -1.88
C GLU A 2 29.12 8.69 -2.64
N ASP A 3 29.17 8.59 -3.96
CA ASP A 3 28.04 8.88 -4.83
C ASP A 3 26.95 7.81 -4.62
N GLN A 4 25.69 8.22 -4.53
CA GLN A 4 24.56 7.28 -4.41
C GLN A 4 24.49 6.31 -5.59
N SER A 5 25.00 6.70 -6.76
CA SER A 5 25.11 5.83 -7.93
C SER A 5 26.06 4.65 -7.68
N GLU A 6 27.19 4.90 -7.01
CA GLU A 6 28.21 3.90 -6.69
C GLU A 6 27.72 2.91 -5.62
N ILE A 7 27.02 3.42 -4.61
CA ILE A 7 26.38 2.59 -3.57
C ILE A 7 25.32 1.68 -4.19
N LEU A 8 24.48 2.23 -5.08
CA LEU A 8 23.45 1.44 -5.78
C LEU A 8 24.08 0.34 -6.63
N ALA A 9 25.12 0.65 -7.40
CA ALA A 9 25.82 -0.32 -8.22
C ALA A 9 26.44 -1.45 -7.38
N LYS A 10 27.07 -1.13 -6.24
CA LYS A 10 27.61 -2.13 -5.30
C LYS A 10 26.51 -3.07 -4.77
N ILE A 11 25.34 -2.53 -4.44
CA ILE A 11 24.20 -3.32 -3.95
C ILE A 11 23.62 -4.22 -5.05
N GLN A 12 23.40 -3.68 -6.25
CA GLN A 12 22.90 -4.47 -7.40
C GLN A 12 23.87 -5.59 -7.78
N ALA A 13 25.18 -5.31 -7.80
CA ALA A 13 26.21 -6.30 -8.07
C ALA A 13 26.25 -7.41 -7.01
N ARG A 14 25.98 -7.06 -5.74
CA ARG A 14 25.88 -8.04 -4.65
C ARG A 14 24.64 -8.93 -4.77
N PHE A 15 23.54 -8.42 -5.33
CA PHE A 15 22.26 -9.12 -5.41
C PHE A 15 21.72 -9.21 -6.84
N PRO A 16 22.38 -9.95 -7.75
CA PRO A 16 22.06 -9.93 -9.18
C PRO A 16 20.62 -10.37 -9.50
N ARG A 17 20.05 -11.29 -8.70
CA ARG A 17 18.66 -11.77 -8.89
C ARG A 17 17.59 -10.73 -8.54
N ALA A 18 17.93 -9.79 -7.67
CA ALA A 18 17.03 -8.72 -7.24
C ALA A 18 17.41 -7.37 -7.85
N ALA A 19 18.47 -7.33 -8.69
CA ALA A 19 19.05 -6.09 -9.19
C ALA A 19 18.03 -5.20 -9.92
N GLU A 20 17.14 -5.78 -10.73
CA GLU A 20 16.06 -5.05 -11.40
C GLU A 20 15.04 -4.46 -10.42
N GLY A 21 14.85 -5.10 -9.27
CA GLY A 21 13.98 -4.63 -8.20
C GLY A 21 14.62 -3.55 -7.33
N ILE A 22 15.95 -3.37 -7.38
CA ILE A 22 16.70 -2.44 -6.53
C ILE A 22 17.07 -1.19 -7.33
N GLN A 23 16.57 -0.03 -6.91
CA GLN A 23 16.84 1.24 -7.61
C GLN A 23 16.82 2.42 -6.64
N SER A 24 17.31 3.58 -7.09
CA SER A 24 17.04 4.84 -6.39
C SER A 24 15.65 5.35 -6.76
N GLY A 25 14.87 5.78 -5.77
CA GLY A 25 13.52 6.31 -5.99
C GLY A 25 12.76 6.59 -4.70
N LYS A 26 11.48 6.97 -4.84
CA LYS A 26 10.62 7.24 -3.69
C LYS A 26 10.16 5.93 -3.03
N CYS A 27 10.35 5.83 -1.72
CA CYS A 27 9.77 4.75 -0.93
C CYS A 27 8.24 4.89 -0.90
N HIS A 28 7.52 3.80 -1.14
CA HIS A 28 6.06 3.78 -1.10
C HIS A 28 5.49 4.07 0.30
N HIS A 29 6.21 3.73 1.37
CA HIS A 29 5.74 3.97 2.73
C HIS A 29 6.00 5.40 3.22
N CYS A 30 7.25 5.86 3.16
CA CYS A 30 7.62 7.17 3.71
C CYS A 30 7.74 8.30 2.68
N GLY A 31 7.63 8.01 1.38
CA GLY A 31 7.72 9.00 0.30
C GLY A 31 9.12 9.57 0.02
N ALA A 32 10.11 9.31 0.90
CA ALA A 32 11.46 9.81 0.75
C ALA A 32 12.22 9.13 -0.40
N ASN A 33 13.07 9.89 -1.09
CA ASN A 33 14.02 9.36 -2.08
C ASN A 33 15.14 8.57 -1.35
N LYS A 34 15.24 7.28 -1.65
CA LYS A 34 16.16 6.31 -1.04
C LYS A 34 16.51 5.24 -2.08
N ILE A 35 17.44 4.36 -1.72
CA ILE A 35 17.53 3.05 -2.37
C ILE A 35 16.30 2.24 -1.92
N VAL A 36 15.55 1.75 -2.89
CA VAL A 36 14.27 1.05 -2.69
C VAL A 36 14.29 -0.31 -3.36
N ILE A 37 13.54 -1.24 -2.76
CA ILE A 37 13.46 -2.64 -3.15
C ILE A 37 12.02 -2.94 -3.57
N GLY A 38 11.86 -3.42 -4.79
CA GLY A 38 10.61 -3.91 -5.39
C GLY A 38 10.49 -5.42 -5.34
N CYS A 39 9.34 -5.94 -5.78
CA CYS A 39 9.16 -7.38 -5.93
C CYS A 39 10.19 -7.95 -6.91
N PHE A 40 10.69 -9.14 -6.62
CA PHE A 40 11.50 -9.90 -7.56
C PHE A 40 11.05 -11.37 -7.57
N PRO A 41 10.90 -12.00 -8.76
CA PRO A 41 10.86 -11.33 -10.06
C PRO A 41 9.74 -10.26 -10.12
N PRO A 42 9.87 -9.24 -10.98
CA PRO A 42 8.92 -8.14 -11.06
C PRO A 42 7.60 -8.59 -11.71
N GLU A 43 6.74 -9.24 -10.94
CA GLU A 43 5.41 -9.72 -11.37
C GLU A 43 4.38 -8.57 -11.50
N GLY A 44 4.67 -7.59 -12.36
CA GLY A 44 3.81 -6.43 -12.61
C GLY A 44 3.58 -5.59 -11.34
N CYS A 45 4.63 -5.40 -10.53
CA CYS A 45 4.57 -4.61 -9.30
C CYS A 45 5.60 -3.48 -9.32
N ASP A 46 5.12 -2.25 -9.51
CA ASP A 46 5.99 -1.06 -9.48
C ASP A 46 6.21 -0.49 -8.08
N ILE A 47 5.59 -1.09 -7.07
CA ILE A 47 5.67 -0.65 -5.68
C ILE A 47 6.99 -1.10 -5.05
N ARG A 48 7.71 -0.13 -4.46
CA ARG A 48 9.04 -0.31 -3.88
C ARG A 48 9.14 0.33 -2.50
N TYR A 49 9.96 -0.24 -1.63
CA TYR A 49 10.11 0.21 -0.25
C TYR A 49 11.58 0.40 0.11
N CYS A 50 11.90 1.38 0.94
CA CYS A 50 13.24 1.46 1.54
C CYS A 50 13.39 0.41 2.65
N GLU A 51 14.63 -0.03 2.88
CA GLU A 51 14.99 -1.00 3.92
C GLU A 51 14.47 -0.56 5.31
N HIS A 52 14.64 0.71 5.65
CA HIS A 52 14.20 1.25 6.95
C HIS A 52 12.71 1.01 7.21
N CYS A 53 11.85 1.24 6.21
CA CYS A 53 10.42 0.99 6.35
C CYS A 53 10.10 -0.51 6.38
N LEU A 54 10.78 -1.33 5.58
CA LEU A 54 10.61 -2.79 5.60
C LEU A 54 10.90 -3.36 6.99
N LYS A 55 12.01 -2.96 7.59
CA LYS A 55 12.43 -3.43 8.92
C LYS A 55 11.56 -2.84 10.04
N GLY A 56 11.31 -1.54 10.00
CA GLY A 56 10.62 -0.84 11.08
C GLY A 56 9.10 -1.08 11.11
N GLN A 57 8.45 -1.17 9.95
CA GLN A 57 6.98 -1.21 9.85
C GLN A 57 6.44 -2.61 9.56
N TYR A 58 7.24 -3.44 8.89
CA TYR A 58 6.81 -4.78 8.47
C TYR A 58 7.65 -5.90 9.10
N HIS A 59 8.66 -5.55 9.90
CA HIS A 59 9.60 -6.49 10.51
C HIS A 59 10.28 -7.41 9.49
N GLU A 60 10.48 -6.90 8.27
CA GLU A 60 11.14 -7.62 7.18
C GLU A 60 12.57 -7.11 6.99
N ASP A 61 13.54 -7.93 7.38
CA ASP A 61 14.96 -7.72 7.03
C ASP A 61 15.24 -8.31 5.64
N VAL A 62 14.75 -7.62 4.61
CA VAL A 62 14.84 -8.11 3.23
C VAL A 62 16.28 -8.19 2.77
N VAL A 63 17.14 -7.21 3.10
CA VAL A 63 18.55 -7.18 2.67
C VAL A 63 19.31 -8.42 3.13
N THR A 64 19.11 -8.84 4.39
CA THR A 64 19.73 -10.08 4.90
C THR A 64 19.17 -11.33 4.22
N LYS A 65 17.91 -11.29 3.78
CA LYS A 65 17.23 -12.42 3.10
C LYS A 65 17.48 -12.46 1.59
N LEU A 66 17.95 -11.38 0.96
CA LEU A 66 18.16 -11.31 -0.50
C LEU A 66 19.13 -12.39 -1.02
N GLU A 67 20.08 -12.83 -0.20
CA GLU A 67 21.04 -13.89 -0.57
C GLU A 67 20.38 -15.28 -0.65
N GLN A 68 19.29 -15.47 0.09
CA GLN A 68 18.65 -16.78 0.28
C GLN A 68 17.35 -16.92 -0.51
N LEU A 69 16.67 -15.81 -0.77
CA LEU A 69 15.37 -15.81 -1.43
C LEU A 69 15.50 -15.89 -2.96
N THR A 70 14.74 -16.81 -3.56
CA THR A 70 14.52 -16.86 -5.01
C THR A 70 13.51 -15.84 -5.49
N SER A 71 12.64 -15.39 -4.58
CA SER A 71 11.59 -14.42 -4.85
C SER A 71 11.21 -13.65 -3.59
N TRP A 72 10.74 -12.42 -3.76
CA TRP A 72 10.13 -11.63 -2.70
C TRP A 72 8.95 -10.83 -3.23
N ILE A 73 7.87 -10.82 -2.44
CA ILE A 73 6.62 -10.12 -2.76
C ILE A 73 6.45 -9.02 -1.72
N CYS A 74 6.23 -7.79 -2.16
CA CYS A 74 6.17 -6.64 -1.27
C CYS A 74 4.90 -6.61 -0.40
N PRO A 75 4.90 -5.89 0.74
CA PRO A 75 3.74 -5.77 1.61
C PRO A 75 2.45 -5.30 0.89
N TYR A 76 2.57 -4.47 -0.14
CA TYR A 76 1.42 -4.04 -0.95
C TYR A 76 0.76 -5.21 -1.69
N LYS A 77 1.53 -6.00 -2.45
CA LYS A 77 1.02 -7.18 -3.16
C LYS A 77 0.49 -8.24 -2.20
N GLN A 78 1.06 -8.34 -1.00
CA GLN A 78 0.54 -9.22 0.07
C GLN A 78 -0.72 -8.67 0.76
N GLY A 79 -1.17 -7.44 0.46
CA GLY A 79 -2.31 -6.81 1.14
C GLY A 79 -2.03 -6.40 2.60
N LYS A 80 -0.76 -6.27 2.97
CA LYS A 80 -0.28 -5.92 4.33
C LYS A 80 0.26 -4.50 4.44
N CYS A 81 0.34 -3.74 3.35
CA CYS A 81 0.86 -2.37 3.37
C CYS A 81 0.05 -1.49 4.33
N SER A 82 0.77 -0.78 5.21
CA SER A 82 0.21 0.09 6.25
C SER A 82 0.57 1.56 6.06
N CYS A 83 1.17 1.93 4.92
CA CYS A 83 1.49 3.35 4.67
C CYS A 83 0.22 4.20 4.63
N THR A 84 0.31 5.49 4.97
CA THR A 84 -0.86 6.39 5.02
C THR A 84 -1.70 6.32 3.74
N ALA A 85 -1.07 6.33 2.57
CA ALA A 85 -1.78 6.21 1.30
C ALA A 85 -2.53 4.87 1.18
N CYS A 86 -1.92 3.74 1.57
CA CYS A 86 -2.58 2.44 1.56
C CYS A 86 -3.57 2.23 2.71
N ALA A 87 -3.35 2.84 3.87
CA ALA A 87 -4.23 2.75 5.03
C ALA A 87 -5.52 3.54 4.79
N VAL A 88 -5.42 4.70 4.14
CA VAL A 88 -6.56 5.46 3.62
C VAL A 88 -7.20 4.71 2.44
N LYS A 89 -6.40 4.17 1.52
CA LYS A 89 -6.91 3.42 0.36
C LYS A 89 -7.57 2.08 0.73
N HIS A 90 -7.22 1.45 1.85
CA HIS A 90 -7.83 0.20 2.34
C HIS A 90 -8.70 0.40 3.58
N LEU A 91 -8.90 1.65 4.01
CA LEU A 91 -9.71 2.01 5.18
C LEU A 91 -9.48 1.10 6.41
N ARG A 92 -8.23 0.77 6.74
CA ARG A 92 -7.90 0.06 7.99
C ARG A 92 -8.08 0.92 9.26
N VAL A 93 -8.35 2.21 9.08
CA VAL A 93 -8.42 3.24 10.14
C VAL A 93 -9.81 3.31 10.82
N TYR A 94 -10.82 2.61 10.30
CA TYR A 94 -12.23 2.83 10.70
C TYR A 94 -12.66 2.10 11.97
N TYR A 95 -11.82 1.22 12.52
CA TYR A 95 -12.19 0.46 13.71
C TYR A 95 -11.76 1.09 15.04
N SER A 96 -10.83 2.06 15.02
CA SER A 96 -10.33 2.66 16.27
C SER A 96 -11.08 3.93 16.66
N GLU A 97 -11.47 4.77 15.70
CA GLU A 97 -12.12 6.06 15.95
C GLU A 97 -13.47 6.08 15.21
N LYS A 98 -14.54 5.65 15.89
CA LYS A 98 -15.93 5.69 15.38
C LYS A 98 -16.50 7.13 15.34
N SER A 99 -15.73 8.12 14.88
CA SER A 99 -16.20 9.50 14.83
C SER A 99 -16.98 9.78 13.54
N ASP A 100 -18.01 10.62 13.64
CA ASP A 100 -18.83 11.02 12.49
C ASP A 100 -17.99 11.70 11.40
N ASP A 101 -16.98 12.50 11.79
CA ASP A 101 -16.05 13.15 10.87
C ASP A 101 -15.24 12.15 10.03
N LEU A 102 -14.85 11.02 10.65
CA LEU A 102 -14.12 9.96 9.96
C LEU A 102 -15.05 9.23 8.97
N ILE A 103 -16.28 8.93 9.39
CA ILE A 103 -17.32 8.33 8.54
C ILE A 103 -17.60 9.22 7.33
N GLN A 104 -17.78 10.52 7.54
CA GLN A 104 -18.02 11.48 6.46
C GLN A 104 -16.83 11.53 5.48
N SER A 105 -15.61 11.58 6.02
CA SER A 105 -14.39 11.55 5.19
C SER A 105 -14.29 10.27 4.34
N ALA A 106 -14.72 9.13 4.85
CA ALA A 106 -14.83 7.88 4.09
C ALA A 106 -15.83 8.00 2.94
N LEU A 107 -17.02 8.52 3.23
CA LEU A 107 -18.08 8.68 2.25
C LEU A 107 -17.63 9.61 1.12
N ASP A 108 -17.03 10.73 1.46
CA ASP A 108 -16.50 11.71 0.50
C ASP A 108 -15.39 11.09 -0.37
N TYR A 109 -14.49 10.30 0.23
CA TYR A 109 -13.47 9.59 -0.53
C TYR A 109 -14.07 8.58 -1.52
N ASN A 110 -15.06 7.78 -1.09
CA ASN A 110 -15.74 6.83 -1.98
C ASN A 110 -16.47 7.55 -3.12
N ALA A 111 -17.13 8.69 -2.83
CA ALA A 111 -17.79 9.50 -3.84
C ALA A 111 -16.80 10.04 -4.88
N GLN A 112 -15.66 10.58 -4.43
CA GLN A 112 -14.60 11.06 -5.34
C GLN A 112 -14.02 9.92 -6.18
N LEU A 113 -13.80 8.74 -5.60
CA LEU A 113 -13.27 7.59 -6.31
C LEU A 113 -14.24 7.08 -7.40
N LEU A 114 -15.54 7.08 -7.12
CA LEU A 114 -16.59 6.77 -8.10
C LEU A 114 -16.60 7.79 -9.25
N LEU A 115 -16.47 9.09 -8.95
CA LEU A 115 -16.39 10.13 -9.98
C LEU A 115 -15.17 9.95 -10.87
N GLN A 116 -14.00 9.66 -10.28
CA GLN A 116 -12.78 9.39 -11.03
C GLN A 116 -12.90 8.16 -11.92
N LEU A 117 -13.48 7.07 -11.40
CA LEU A 117 -13.75 5.86 -12.16
C LEU A 117 -14.64 6.13 -13.37
N ASN A 118 -15.70 6.92 -13.19
CA ASN A 118 -16.62 7.23 -14.28
C ASN A 118 -15.98 8.15 -15.33
N HIS A 119 -15.23 9.16 -14.89
CA HIS A 119 -14.62 10.15 -15.78
C HIS A 119 -13.45 9.56 -16.58
N ASN A 120 -12.62 8.72 -15.95
CA ASN A 120 -11.39 8.19 -16.56
C ASN A 120 -11.51 6.75 -17.04
N ARG A 121 -12.73 6.18 -17.06
CA ARG A 121 -12.96 4.75 -17.35
C ARG A 121 -12.26 4.26 -18.62
N ALA A 122 -12.23 5.06 -19.66
CA ALA A 122 -11.65 4.71 -20.95
C ALA A 122 -10.10 4.76 -20.96
N LEU A 123 -9.50 5.45 -20.00
CA LEU A 123 -8.05 5.66 -19.90
C LEU A 123 -7.40 4.77 -18.81
N MET A 124 -8.22 4.18 -17.93
CA MET A 124 -7.74 3.32 -16.86
C MET A 124 -7.42 1.92 -17.36
N THR A 125 -6.36 1.33 -16.80
CA THR A 125 -6.09 -0.08 -17.03
C THR A 125 -7.13 -0.93 -16.30
N LYS A 126 -7.27 -2.19 -16.73
CA LYS A 126 -8.11 -3.17 -16.01
C LYS A 126 -7.68 -3.31 -14.55
N GLN A 127 -6.37 -3.31 -14.29
CA GLN A 127 -5.81 -3.42 -12.95
C GLN A 127 -6.18 -2.22 -12.07
N ASP A 128 -6.14 -1.00 -12.62
CA ASP A 128 -6.55 0.20 -11.89
C ASP A 128 -8.04 0.18 -11.57
N THR A 129 -8.85 -0.27 -12.53
CA THR A 129 -10.31 -0.40 -12.37
C THR A 129 -10.65 -1.42 -11.28
N ASP A 130 -10.08 -2.63 -11.34
CA ASP A 130 -10.28 -3.69 -10.36
C ASP A 130 -9.84 -3.24 -8.96
N LEU A 131 -8.75 -2.49 -8.87
CA LEU A 131 -8.27 -1.91 -7.62
C LEU A 131 -9.26 -0.89 -7.05
N CYS A 132 -9.73 0.07 -7.85
CA CYS A 132 -10.72 1.05 -7.41
C CYS A 132 -12.03 0.39 -6.96
N MET A 133 -12.51 -0.61 -7.69
CA MET A 133 -13.70 -1.38 -7.32
C MET A 133 -13.52 -2.14 -6.01
N LYS A 134 -12.36 -2.76 -5.79
CA LYS A 134 -12.03 -3.45 -4.54
C LYS A 134 -12.03 -2.50 -3.34
N ILE A 135 -11.50 -1.29 -3.54
CA ILE A 135 -11.47 -0.24 -2.51
C ILE A 135 -12.89 0.17 -2.15
N LEU A 136 -13.70 0.54 -3.14
CA LEU A 136 -15.11 0.90 -2.92
C LEU A 136 -15.86 -0.19 -2.17
N TYR A 137 -15.67 -1.46 -2.56
CA TYR A 137 -16.34 -2.59 -1.94
C TYR A 137 -16.01 -2.73 -0.45
N GLU A 138 -14.71 -2.80 -0.10
CA GLU A 138 -14.32 -2.96 1.31
C GLU A 138 -14.76 -1.75 2.13
N ASN A 139 -14.69 -0.54 1.56
CA ASN A 139 -15.10 0.68 2.24
C ASN A 139 -16.59 0.68 2.59
N LEU A 140 -17.44 0.36 1.61
CA LEU A 140 -18.89 0.28 1.81
C LEU A 140 -19.25 -0.84 2.79
N LYS A 141 -18.55 -1.97 2.75
CA LYS A 141 -18.72 -3.07 3.71
C LYS A 141 -18.38 -2.64 5.15
N HIS A 142 -17.32 -1.87 5.34
CA HIS A 142 -16.96 -1.33 6.66
C HIS A 142 -17.98 -0.30 7.16
N LEU A 143 -18.41 0.62 6.30
CA LEU A 143 -19.45 1.59 6.62
C LEU A 143 -20.79 0.90 6.97
N SER A 144 -21.15 -0.17 6.26
CA SER A 144 -22.34 -0.97 6.59
C SER A 144 -22.25 -1.57 7.99
N LYS A 145 -21.10 -2.11 8.38
CA LYS A 145 -20.91 -2.66 9.73
C LYS A 145 -20.98 -1.58 10.80
N LEU A 146 -20.43 -0.39 10.54
CA LEU A 146 -20.53 0.76 11.45
C LEU A 146 -22.00 1.18 11.61
N ALA A 147 -22.75 1.29 10.51
CA ALA A 147 -24.17 1.60 10.56
C ALA A 147 -24.98 0.58 11.36
N ASP A 148 -24.66 -0.72 11.25
CA ASP A 148 -25.31 -1.77 12.05
C ASP A 148 -24.98 -1.66 13.55
N LEU A 149 -23.75 -1.25 13.89
CA LEU A 149 -23.35 -1.00 15.28
C LEU A 149 -24.07 0.21 15.88
N HIS A 150 -24.11 1.34 15.16
CA HIS A 150 -24.86 2.53 15.61
C HIS A 150 -26.34 2.20 15.84
N LYS A 151 -26.98 1.44 14.94
CA LYS A 151 -28.37 0.99 15.11
C LYS A 151 -28.59 0.10 16.33
N LYS A 152 -27.60 -0.71 16.73
CA LYS A 152 -27.67 -1.54 17.95
C LYS A 152 -27.50 -0.70 19.21
N GLU A 153 -26.57 0.24 19.19
CA GLU A 153 -26.34 1.21 20.27
C GLU A 153 -27.60 2.07 20.51
N GLU A 154 -28.25 2.58 19.45
CA GLU A 154 -29.53 3.33 19.55
C GLU A 154 -30.69 2.50 20.10
N ARG A 155 -30.67 1.17 19.90
CA ARG A 155 -31.70 0.25 20.41
C ARG A 155 -31.42 -0.25 21.82
N GLY A 156 -30.33 0.20 22.45
CA GLY A 156 -29.92 -0.27 23.78
C GLY A 156 -29.53 -1.75 23.81
N GLN A 157 -29.14 -2.32 22.67
CA GLN A 157 -28.70 -3.71 22.54
C GLN A 157 -27.17 -3.76 22.50
N THR A 158 -26.54 -3.54 23.65
CA THR A 158 -25.09 -3.70 23.85
C THR A 158 -24.80 -4.85 24.79
#